data_AF-A0A6H5KPB3-F1
#
_entry.id   AF-A0A6H5KPB3-F1
#
_cell.length_a   1.000
_cell.length_b   1.000
_cell.length_c   1.000
_cell.angle_alpha   90.00
_cell.angle_beta   90.00
_cell.angle_gamma   90.00
#
_symmetry.space_group_name_H-M   'P 1'
#
loop_
_entity.id
_entity.type
_entity.pdbx_description
1 polymer ?
#
loop_
_entity_poly.entity_id
_entity_poly.type
_entity_poly.pdbx_seq_one_letter_code
_entity_poly.pdbx_strand_id
1 'polypeptide(L)'
;MTSAAQQWEVDFAKARETLDSLSGPGDEWQANKLGESVEALAERLALMERRPVDFAVGHGELARRRAELETLRREVGAVRGPMGGGQGGGAAAAGAAGGSGGMSRLEQQRETMKEHDRMLADLGRGVGRLKTQSAMINEETSLHVRLLDDMEGDAERASSGLRTEARHAEKIREKSKTFNLYVIILVLSIILAILVFSGL
;
A
#
# COMPACT_ATOMS: atom_id res chain seq x y z
N MET A 1 -6.95 -14.12 -12.06
CA MET A 1 -6.49 -12.75 -12.33
C MET A 1 -5.85 -12.23 -11.06
N THR A 2 -4.52 -12.23 -10.96
CA THR A 2 -3.81 -11.62 -9.83
C THR A 2 -4.08 -10.12 -9.86
N SER A 3 -4.42 -9.52 -8.71
CA SER A 3 -4.67 -8.08 -8.67
C SER A 3 -3.37 -7.34 -9.02
N ALA A 4 -3.46 -6.18 -9.67
CA ALA A 4 -2.25 -5.44 -10.04
C ALA A 4 -1.40 -5.05 -8.82
N ALA A 5 -2.04 -4.97 -7.65
CA ALA A 5 -1.37 -4.80 -6.37
C ALA A 5 -0.55 -6.03 -5.95
N GLN A 6 -1.07 -7.25 -6.14
CA GLN A 6 -0.30 -8.49 -5.88
C GLN A 6 0.87 -8.65 -6.85
N GLN A 7 0.67 -8.30 -8.11
CA GLN A 7 1.73 -8.40 -9.09
C GLN A 7 2.87 -7.41 -8.80
N TRP A 8 2.56 -6.21 -8.29
CA TRP A 8 3.59 -5.26 -7.86
C TRP A 8 4.48 -5.82 -6.75
N GLU A 9 3.90 -6.50 -5.74
CA GLU A 9 4.66 -7.16 -4.66
C GLU A 9 5.62 -8.23 -5.22
N VAL A 10 5.14 -9.03 -6.17
CA VAL A 10 5.96 -10.08 -6.81
C VAL A 10 7.10 -9.46 -7.62
N ASP A 11 6.82 -8.39 -8.35
CA ASP A 11 7.81 -7.67 -9.15
C ASP A 11 8.87 -7.00 -8.24
N PHE A 12 8.43 -6.45 -7.09
CA PHE A 12 9.31 -5.84 -6.09
C PHE A 12 10.21 -6.87 -5.40
N ALA A 13 9.65 -8.02 -5.00
CA ALA A 13 10.41 -9.11 -4.39
C ALA A 13 11.52 -9.62 -5.32
N LYS A 14 11.24 -9.77 -6.62
CA LYS A 14 12.24 -10.15 -7.63
C LYS A 14 13.33 -9.10 -7.80
N ALA A 15 12.97 -7.82 -7.81
CA ALA A 15 13.94 -6.74 -7.88
C ALA A 15 14.89 -6.76 -6.66
N ARG A 16 14.35 -7.06 -5.47
CA ARG A 16 15.16 -7.19 -4.27
C ARG A 16 16.05 -8.43 -4.26
N GLU A 17 15.55 -9.57 -4.71
CA GLU A 17 16.34 -10.80 -4.87
C GLU A 17 17.49 -10.61 -5.86
N THR A 18 17.24 -9.92 -6.97
CA THR A 18 18.30 -9.59 -7.93
C THR A 18 19.32 -8.61 -7.36
N LEU A 19 18.92 -7.68 -6.50
CA LEU A 19 19.83 -6.82 -5.75
C LEU A 19 20.70 -7.62 -4.75
N ASP A 20 20.12 -8.57 -4.02
CA ASP A 20 20.87 -9.40 -3.08
C ASP A 20 21.87 -10.32 -3.80
N SER A 21 21.55 -10.76 -5.03
CA SER A 21 22.47 -11.54 -5.86
C SER A 21 23.65 -10.71 -6.42
N LEU A 22 23.55 -9.38 -6.41
CA LEU A 22 24.48 -8.44 -7.03
C LEU A 22 25.72 -8.12 -6.16
N SER A 23 26.09 -9.00 -5.22
CA SER A 23 27.24 -8.76 -4.32
C SER A 23 28.62 -8.82 -5.01
N GLY A 24 28.69 -9.12 -6.30
CA GLY A 24 29.92 -9.36 -7.06
C GLY A 24 30.32 -8.22 -8.01
N PRO A 25 31.63 -7.94 -8.21
CA PRO A 25 32.12 -6.85 -9.06
C PRO A 25 32.06 -7.13 -10.60
N GLY A 26 31.19 -8.03 -11.07
CA GLY A 26 31.12 -8.45 -12.49
C GLY A 26 29.77 -8.30 -13.17
N ASP A 27 28.78 -7.74 -12.47
CA ASP A 27 27.37 -7.95 -12.80
C ASP A 27 26.67 -6.69 -13.36
N GLU A 28 27.37 -5.90 -14.20
CA GLU A 28 26.81 -4.70 -14.84
C GLU A 28 25.51 -4.98 -15.61
N TRP A 29 25.40 -6.14 -16.26
CA TRP A 29 24.18 -6.54 -16.96
C TRP A 29 22.99 -6.71 -16.01
N GLN A 30 23.22 -7.29 -14.83
CA GLN A 30 22.19 -7.47 -13.81
C GLN A 30 21.82 -6.12 -13.17
N ALA A 31 22.79 -5.23 -12.96
CA ALA A 31 22.54 -3.87 -12.46
C ALA A 31 21.67 -3.05 -13.43
N ASN A 32 21.87 -3.21 -14.74
CA ASN A 32 21.04 -2.53 -15.74
C ASN A 32 19.61 -3.11 -15.79
N LYS A 33 19.48 -4.44 -15.74
CA LYS A 33 18.19 -5.15 -15.60
C LYS A 33 17.42 -4.72 -14.34
N LEU A 34 18.13 -4.54 -13.23
CA LEU A 34 17.56 -4.06 -11.98
C LEU A 34 17.10 -2.60 -12.08
N GLY A 35 17.83 -1.76 -12.81
CA GLY A 35 17.37 -0.41 -13.14
C GLY A 35 16.06 -0.42 -13.93
N GLU A 36 15.95 -1.29 -14.93
CA GLU A 36 14.73 -1.44 -15.74
C GLU A 36 13.54 -1.94 -14.90
N SER A 37 13.75 -2.89 -13.99
CA SER A 37 12.67 -3.40 -13.12
C SER A 37 12.20 -2.36 -12.10
N VAL A 38 13.10 -1.54 -11.55
CA VAL A 38 12.74 -0.41 -10.68
C VAL A 38 11.92 0.65 -11.41
N GLU A 39 12.25 0.95 -12.67
CA GLU A 39 11.49 1.91 -13.47
C GLU A 39 10.08 1.35 -13.81
N ALA A 40 9.97 0.07 -14.14
CA ALA A 40 8.69 -0.59 -14.36
C ALA A 40 7.80 -0.60 -13.09
N LEU A 41 8.41 -0.80 -11.92
CA LEU A 41 7.73 -0.69 -10.62
C LEU A 41 7.24 0.74 -10.36
N ALA A 42 8.01 1.76 -10.75
CA ALA A 42 7.63 3.17 -10.63
C ALA A 42 6.45 3.53 -11.53
N GLU A 43 6.47 3.09 -12.80
CA GLU A 43 5.37 3.30 -13.74
C GLU A 43 4.08 2.64 -13.26
N ARG A 44 4.19 1.41 -12.73
CA ARG A 44 3.06 0.69 -12.16
C ARG A 44 2.50 1.38 -10.91
N LEU A 45 3.36 1.92 -10.06
CA LEU A 45 2.93 2.71 -8.90
C LEU A 45 2.19 3.98 -9.33
N ALA A 46 2.67 4.67 -10.37
CA ALA A 46 2.01 5.85 -10.92
C ALA A 46 0.63 5.52 -11.53
N LEU A 47 0.48 4.35 -12.17
CA LEU A 47 -0.82 3.87 -12.64
C LEU A 47 -1.80 3.60 -11.49
N MET A 48 -1.30 3.03 -10.38
CA MET A 48 -2.12 2.78 -9.19
C MET A 48 -2.52 4.08 -8.47
N GLU A 49 -1.61 5.06 -8.42
CA GLU A 49 -1.89 6.40 -7.89
C GLU A 49 -2.98 7.13 -8.69
N ARG A 50 -3.05 6.89 -10.02
CA ARG A 50 -4.04 7.50 -10.90
C ARG A 50 -5.44 6.89 -10.77
N ARG A 51 -5.55 5.64 -10.30
CA ARG A 51 -6.82 4.92 -10.13
C ARG A 51 -6.85 4.09 -8.83
N PRO A 52 -6.82 4.73 -7.65
CA PRO A 52 -6.67 4.03 -6.36
C PRO A 52 -7.85 3.09 -6.06
N VAL A 53 -9.06 3.45 -6.49
CA VAL A 53 -10.30 2.68 -6.26
C VAL A 53 -10.30 1.35 -7.03
N ASP A 54 -9.77 1.34 -8.26
CA ASP A 54 -9.73 0.14 -9.12
C ASP A 54 -8.82 -0.96 -8.54
N PHE A 55 -7.85 -0.57 -7.70
CA PHE A 55 -6.88 -1.49 -7.11
C PHE A 55 -7.13 -1.80 -5.64
N ALA A 56 -8.14 -1.19 -5.02
CA ALA A 56 -8.44 -1.32 -3.59
C ALA A 56 -7.20 -1.06 -2.69
N VAL A 57 -6.30 -0.17 -3.12
CA VAL A 57 -5.08 0.19 -2.38
C VAL A 57 -5.31 1.51 -1.65
N GLY A 58 -5.19 1.50 -0.32
CA GLY A 58 -5.30 2.71 0.49
C GLY A 58 -4.15 3.68 0.23
N HIS A 59 -4.38 4.98 0.45
CA HIS A 59 -3.34 6.01 0.26
C HIS A 59 -2.09 5.79 1.13
N GLY A 60 -2.25 5.25 2.34
CA GLY A 60 -1.12 4.87 3.20
C GLY A 60 -0.25 3.75 2.61
N GLU A 61 -0.85 2.79 1.89
CA GLU A 61 -0.12 1.70 1.25
C GLU A 61 0.64 2.18 0.01
N LEU A 62 0.05 3.07 -0.79
CA LEU A 62 0.77 3.71 -1.91
C LEU A 62 1.97 4.51 -1.43
N ALA A 63 1.82 5.22 -0.32
CA ALA A 63 2.89 6.01 0.26
C ALA A 63 4.02 5.14 0.83
N ARG A 64 3.66 4.02 1.47
CA ARG A 64 4.63 3.01 1.91
C ARG A 64 5.40 2.42 0.72
N ARG A 65 4.70 1.99 -0.33
CA ARG A 65 5.31 1.42 -1.55
C ARG A 65 6.24 2.40 -2.25
N ARG A 66 5.92 3.71 -2.20
CA ARG A 66 6.79 4.77 -2.68
C ARG A 66 8.10 4.85 -1.87
N ALA A 67 8.02 4.82 -0.54
CA ALA A 67 9.19 4.84 0.33
C ALA A 67 10.10 3.60 0.14
N GLU A 68 9.49 2.42 -0.05
CA GLU A 68 10.20 1.18 -0.35
C GLU A 68 10.91 1.26 -1.71
N LEU A 69 10.23 1.75 -2.75
CA LEU A 69 10.81 1.96 -4.08
C LEU A 69 11.96 2.98 -4.08
N GLU A 70 11.84 4.06 -3.30
CA GLU A 70 12.91 5.06 -3.16
C GLU A 70 14.12 4.53 -2.40
N THR A 71 13.92 3.58 -1.48
CA THR A 71 15.02 2.88 -0.81
C THR A 71 15.72 1.96 -1.78
N LEU A 72 14.97 1.15 -2.52
CA LEU A 72 15.51 0.27 -3.55
C LEU A 72 16.27 1.07 -4.62
N ARG A 73 15.70 2.16 -5.15
CA ARG A 73 16.36 3.03 -6.13
C ARG A 73 17.70 3.58 -5.64
N ARG A 74 17.83 3.90 -4.35
CA ARG A 74 19.10 4.35 -3.76
C ARG A 74 20.13 3.24 -3.72
N GLU A 75 19.73 2.03 -3.32
CA GLU A 75 20.60 0.86 -3.28
C GLU A 75 21.08 0.48 -4.69
N VAL A 76 20.17 0.46 -5.68
CA VAL A 76 20.52 0.24 -7.10
C VAL A 76 21.44 1.35 -7.61
N GLY A 77 21.20 2.60 -7.24
CA GLY A 77 22.07 3.73 -7.59
C GLY A 77 23.48 3.61 -7.01
N ALA A 78 23.63 3.00 -5.82
CA ALA A 78 24.93 2.72 -5.21
C ALA A 78 25.69 1.58 -5.91
N VAL A 79 24.97 0.57 -6.41
CA VAL A 79 25.52 -0.58 -7.16
C VAL A 79 25.86 -0.20 -8.60
N ARG A 80 25.03 0.63 -9.24
CA ARG A 80 25.20 1.10 -10.63
C ARG A 80 26.09 2.34 -10.75
N GLY A 81 26.18 3.13 -9.68
CA GLY A 81 27.11 4.25 -9.60
C GLY A 81 28.54 3.77 -9.86
N PRO A 82 29.42 4.59 -10.46
CA PRO A 82 30.72 4.13 -10.90
C PRO A 82 31.52 3.55 -9.73
N MET A 83 31.56 2.22 -9.63
CA MET A 83 32.63 1.45 -8.98
C MET A 83 33.94 1.56 -9.78
N GLY A 84 34.25 2.78 -10.24
CA GLY A 84 35.36 3.12 -11.13
C GLY A 84 35.99 4.42 -10.72
N GLY A 85 36.29 4.56 -9.42
CA GLY A 85 36.93 5.75 -8.86
C GLY A 85 36.85 5.73 -7.35
N GLY A 86 37.64 4.86 -6.71
CA GLY A 86 37.62 4.66 -5.27
C GLY A 86 37.77 5.94 -4.46
N GLN A 87 37.01 6.06 -3.36
CA GLN A 87 37.51 6.24 -2.00
C GLN A 87 36.33 6.57 -1.08
N GLY A 88 35.98 5.63 -0.21
CA GLY A 88 35.01 5.84 0.87
C GLY A 88 35.34 4.93 2.05
N GLY A 89 36.27 5.38 2.91
CA GLY A 89 36.34 4.92 4.30
C GLY A 89 37.63 4.20 4.73
N GLY A 90 38.56 4.95 5.35
CA GLY A 90 39.26 4.47 6.55
C GLY A 90 40.77 4.15 6.46
N ALA A 91 41.56 5.00 7.14
CA ALA A 91 42.84 4.74 7.82
C ALA A 91 44.16 4.58 7.02
N ALA A 92 44.95 5.65 7.09
CA ALA A 92 46.41 5.71 7.30
C ALA A 92 47.35 4.70 6.59
N ALA A 93 48.15 5.19 5.64
CA ALA A 93 49.61 5.06 5.64
C ALA A 93 50.24 5.91 4.53
N ALA A 94 51.34 6.56 4.88
CA ALA A 94 52.18 7.40 4.03
C ALA A 94 52.85 6.62 2.89
N GLY A 95 53.20 7.32 1.80
CA GLY A 95 54.10 6.78 0.79
C GLY A 95 54.07 7.55 -0.51
N ALA A 96 54.98 8.50 -0.67
CA ALA A 96 55.21 9.22 -1.91
C ALA A 96 55.76 8.30 -3.02
N ALA A 97 55.26 8.45 -4.26
CA ALA A 97 56.04 8.23 -5.49
C ALA A 97 55.27 8.64 -6.76
N GLY A 98 55.86 9.56 -7.55
CA GLY A 98 56.01 9.38 -9.00
C GLY A 98 54.94 9.90 -9.97
N GLY A 99 55.28 10.99 -10.67
CA GLY A 99 55.19 11.01 -12.14
C GLY A 99 53.96 11.64 -12.80
N SER A 100 54.11 12.88 -13.29
CA SER A 100 53.63 13.41 -14.59
C SER A 100 52.15 13.24 -15.05
N GLY A 101 51.23 12.71 -14.23
CA GLY A 101 49.79 12.61 -14.52
C GLY A 101 48.90 13.45 -13.60
N GLY A 102 49.49 14.24 -12.70
CA GLY A 102 48.79 14.90 -11.59
C GLY A 102 47.86 16.04 -11.98
N MET A 103 48.17 16.82 -13.02
CA MET A 103 47.42 18.05 -13.35
C MET A 103 46.02 17.74 -13.93
N SER A 104 45.92 16.88 -14.94
CA SER A 104 44.62 16.45 -15.47
C SER A 104 43.83 15.61 -14.48
N ARG A 105 44.50 14.86 -13.59
CA ARG A 105 43.82 14.09 -12.54
C ARG A 105 43.23 15.00 -11.46
N LEU A 106 43.92 16.08 -11.08
CA LEU A 106 43.43 17.10 -10.15
C LEU A 106 42.26 17.92 -10.72
N GLU A 107 42.28 18.21 -12.03
CA GLU A 107 41.16 18.88 -12.71
C GLU A 107 39.94 17.97 -12.82
N GLN A 108 40.11 16.71 -13.22
CA GLN A 108 39.03 15.71 -13.21
C GLN A 108 38.46 15.50 -11.79
N GLN A 109 39.30 15.52 -10.76
CA GLN A 109 38.88 15.36 -9.37
C GLN A 109 38.06 16.56 -8.87
N ARG A 110 38.37 17.77 -9.33
CA ARG A 110 37.58 18.98 -9.00
C ARG A 110 36.22 19.00 -9.68
N GLU A 111 36.13 18.43 -10.88
CA GLU A 111 34.86 18.34 -11.61
C GLU A 111 33.92 17.31 -10.99
N THR A 112 34.45 16.12 -10.63
CA THR A 112 33.69 15.09 -9.91
C THR A 112 33.25 15.54 -8.52
N MET A 113 34.07 16.30 -7.79
CA MET A 113 33.71 16.81 -6.46
C MET A 113 32.53 17.80 -6.50
N LYS A 114 32.48 18.67 -7.52
CA LYS A 114 31.35 19.59 -7.73
C LYS A 114 30.06 18.85 -8.12
N GLU A 115 30.19 17.74 -8.83
CA GLU A 115 29.06 16.90 -9.22
C GLU A 115 28.48 16.13 -8.03
N HIS A 116 29.35 15.66 -7.12
CA HIS A 116 28.94 15.04 -5.86
C HIS A 116 28.24 16.02 -4.91
N ASP A 117 28.73 17.26 -4.79
CA ASP A 117 28.07 18.28 -3.96
C ASP A 117 26.67 18.63 -4.47
N ARG A 118 26.48 18.68 -5.79
CA ARG A 118 25.14 18.83 -6.39
C ARG A 118 24.24 17.64 -6.07
N MET A 119 24.78 16.42 -6.12
CA MET A 119 24.04 15.21 -5.80
C MET A 119 23.61 15.17 -4.33
N LEU A 120 24.48 15.60 -3.39
CA LEU A 120 24.13 15.73 -1.97
C LEU A 120 23.09 16.82 -1.72
N ALA A 121 23.15 17.94 -2.43
CA ALA A 121 22.15 18.99 -2.34
C ALA A 121 20.78 18.56 -2.89
N ASP A 122 20.75 17.74 -3.95
CA ASP A 122 19.53 17.10 -4.43
C ASP A 122 19.00 16.04 -3.47
N LEU A 123 19.90 15.26 -2.83
CA LEU A 123 19.53 14.30 -1.80
C LEU A 123 18.94 15.00 -0.57
N GLY A 124 19.53 16.11 -0.13
CA GLY A 124 19.02 16.93 0.97
C GLY A 124 17.64 17.51 0.69
N ARG A 125 17.40 17.97 -0.55
CA ARG A 125 16.06 18.40 -1.00
C ARG A 125 15.09 17.22 -1.07
N GLY A 126 15.55 16.05 -1.48
CA GLY A 126 14.77 14.80 -1.48
C GLY A 126 14.34 14.38 -0.08
N VAL A 127 15.26 14.38 0.89
CA VAL A 127 14.98 14.06 2.30
C VAL A 127 14.02 15.07 2.93
N GLY A 128 14.14 16.36 2.59
CA GLY A 128 13.18 17.38 3.01
C GLY A 128 11.76 17.11 2.51
N ARG A 129 11.61 16.68 1.24
CA ARG A 129 10.33 16.27 0.68
C ARG A 129 9.78 15.00 1.35
N LEU A 130 10.63 14.00 1.55
CA LEU A 130 10.27 12.77 2.26
C LEU A 130 9.79 13.02 3.69
N LYS A 131 10.49 13.89 4.44
CA LYS A 131 10.07 14.27 5.79
C LYS A 131 8.70 14.95 5.79
N THR A 132 8.46 15.84 4.84
CA THR A 132 7.17 16.53 4.68
C THR A 132 6.07 15.54 4.30
N GLN A 133 6.38 14.59 3.40
CA GLN A 133 5.46 13.55 2.99
C GLN A 133 5.16 12.56 4.12
N SER A 134 6.16 12.17 4.92
CA SER A 134 5.99 11.34 6.12
C SER A 134 5.12 12.01 7.17
N ALA A 135 5.23 13.32 7.35
CA ALA A 135 4.34 14.07 8.24
C ALA A 135 2.88 14.03 7.76
N MET A 136 2.63 14.25 6.45
CA MET A 136 1.29 14.15 5.87
C MET A 136 0.71 12.72 5.99
N ILE A 137 1.52 11.68 5.80
CA ILE A 137 1.08 10.29 5.96
C ILE A 137 0.65 10.00 7.40
N ASN A 138 1.38 10.53 8.39
CA ASN A 138 1.05 10.36 9.79
C ASN A 138 -0.28 11.05 10.14
N GLU A 139 -0.53 12.23 9.59
CA GLU A 139 -1.79 12.96 9.77
C GLU A 139 -2.96 12.18 9.14
N GLU A 140 -2.81 11.68 7.90
CA GLU A 140 -3.82 10.88 7.23
C GLU A 140 -4.09 9.55 7.96
N THR A 141 -3.04 8.91 8.51
CA THR A 141 -3.21 7.68 9.30
C THR A 141 -4.04 7.96 10.56
N SER A 142 -3.84 9.11 11.21
CA SER A 142 -4.67 9.52 12.35
C SER A 142 -6.13 9.75 11.94
N LEU A 143 -6.35 10.31 10.74
CA LEU A 143 -7.69 10.50 10.17
C LEU A 143 -8.36 9.17 9.84
N HIS A 144 -7.62 8.23 9.26
CA HIS A 144 -8.09 6.87 8.99
C HIS A 144 -8.48 6.12 10.28
N VAL A 145 -7.72 6.28 11.37
CA VAL A 145 -8.08 5.68 12.68
C VAL A 145 -9.41 6.24 13.18
N ARG A 146 -9.62 7.55 13.07
CA ARG A 146 -10.88 8.18 13.47
C ARG A 146 -12.05 7.74 12.61
N LEU A 147 -11.85 7.60 11.31
CA LEU A 147 -12.88 7.14 10.39
C LEU A 147 -13.25 5.67 10.61
N LEU A 148 -12.28 4.83 10.98
CA LEU A 148 -12.53 3.44 11.39
C LEU A 148 -13.34 3.36 12.69
N ASP A 149 -13.06 4.22 13.68
CA ASP A 149 -13.81 4.30 14.93
C ASP A 149 -15.27 4.75 14.69
N ASP A 150 -15.47 5.75 13.82
CA ASP A 150 -16.82 6.18 13.42
C ASP A 150 -17.57 5.06 12.66
N MET A 151 -16.89 4.32 11.77
CA MET A 151 -17.47 3.17 11.08
C MET A 151 -17.81 2.02 12.04
N GLU A 152 -17.00 1.77 13.05
CA GLU A 152 -17.28 0.77 14.10
C GLU A 152 -18.54 1.16 14.89
N GLY A 153 -18.65 2.43 15.27
CA GLY A 153 -19.84 2.97 15.93
C GLY A 153 -21.10 2.84 15.08
N ASP A 154 -21.03 3.13 13.78
CA ASP A 154 -22.16 2.99 12.86
C ASP A 154 -22.51 1.53 12.57
N ALA A 155 -21.51 0.64 12.48
CA ALA A 155 -21.73 -0.80 12.36
C ALA A 155 -22.42 -1.37 13.62
N GLU A 156 -22.02 -0.93 14.80
CA GLU A 156 -22.63 -1.34 16.06
C GLU A 156 -24.08 -0.83 16.15
N ARG A 157 -24.34 0.42 15.76
CA ARG A 157 -25.71 0.97 15.63
C ARG A 157 -26.55 0.17 14.64
N ALA A 158 -26.03 -0.12 13.46
CA ALA A 158 -26.73 -0.93 12.45
C ALA A 158 -27.03 -2.34 12.98
N SER A 159 -26.08 -2.98 13.66
CA SER A 159 -26.26 -4.31 14.26
C SER A 159 -27.31 -4.31 15.36
N SER A 160 -27.34 -3.25 16.18
CA SER A 160 -28.32 -3.08 17.24
C SER A 160 -29.72 -2.84 16.66
N GLY A 161 -29.83 -2.00 15.64
CA GLY A 161 -31.05 -1.73 14.87
C GLY A 161 -31.62 -3.00 14.26
N LEU A 162 -30.79 -3.76 13.54
CA LEU A 162 -31.15 -5.05 12.95
C LEU A 162 -31.61 -6.06 14.00
N ARG A 163 -30.96 -6.12 15.18
CA ARG A 163 -31.41 -6.98 16.29
C ARG A 163 -32.78 -6.57 16.82
N THR A 164 -33.05 -5.27 16.96
CA THR A 164 -34.38 -4.77 17.37
C THR A 164 -35.45 -5.03 16.32
N GLU A 165 -35.13 -4.87 15.04
CA GLU A 165 -36.04 -5.17 13.94
C GLU A 165 -36.31 -6.68 13.82
N ALA A 166 -35.28 -7.52 13.98
CA ALA A 166 -35.43 -8.97 14.02
C ALA A 166 -36.35 -9.42 15.15
N ARG A 167 -36.22 -8.83 16.36
CA ARG A 167 -37.14 -9.10 17.49
C ARG A 167 -38.57 -8.62 17.20
N HIS A 168 -38.74 -7.50 16.51
CA HIS A 168 -40.07 -7.05 16.08
C HIS A 168 -40.68 -7.98 15.02
N ALA A 169 -39.90 -8.41 14.05
CA ALA A 169 -40.32 -9.38 13.03
C ALA A 169 -40.73 -10.72 13.67
N GLU A 170 -40.00 -11.19 14.68
CA GLU A 170 -40.35 -12.39 15.42
C GLU A 170 -41.66 -12.23 16.20
N LYS A 171 -41.86 -11.11 16.91
CA LYS A 171 -43.14 -10.81 17.59
C LYS A 171 -44.32 -10.69 16.64
N ILE A 172 -44.11 -10.11 15.45
CA ILE A 172 -45.16 -10.00 14.41
C ILE A 172 -45.53 -11.40 13.89
N ARG A 173 -44.53 -12.26 13.65
CA ARG A 173 -44.75 -13.66 13.24
C ARG A 173 -45.57 -14.44 14.28
N GLU A 174 -45.34 -14.22 15.56
CA GLU A 174 -46.05 -14.92 16.64
C GLU A 174 -47.52 -14.46 16.78
N LYS A 175 -47.78 -13.15 16.66
CA LYS A 175 -49.14 -12.59 16.68
C LYS A 175 -49.98 -12.99 15.45
N SER A 176 -49.34 -13.23 14.31
CA SER A 176 -50.05 -13.64 13.08
C SER A 176 -50.65 -15.04 13.19
N LYS A 177 -50.00 -15.97 13.91
CA LYS A 177 -50.47 -17.35 14.08
C LYS A 177 -51.74 -17.44 14.95
N THR A 178 -51.80 -16.68 16.04
CA THR A 178 -52.97 -16.64 16.92
C THR A 178 -54.16 -15.97 16.22
N PHE A 179 -53.95 -14.89 15.47
CA PHE A 179 -55.01 -14.24 14.69
C PHE A 179 -55.60 -15.17 13.63
N ASN A 180 -54.76 -15.86 12.85
CA ASN A 180 -55.25 -16.86 11.88
C ASN A 180 -56.04 -18.00 12.54
N LEU A 181 -55.65 -18.42 13.74
CA LEU A 181 -56.36 -19.46 14.49
C LEU A 181 -57.73 -18.99 15.02
N TYR A 182 -57.86 -17.73 15.44
CA TYR A 182 -59.18 -17.18 15.79
C TYR A 182 -60.09 -17.04 14.56
N VAL A 183 -59.55 -16.60 13.42
CA VAL A 183 -60.31 -16.48 12.16
C VAL A 183 -60.83 -17.85 11.70
N ILE A 184 -59.99 -18.90 11.75
CA ILE A 184 -60.41 -20.24 11.32
C ILE A 184 -61.51 -20.82 12.21
N ILE A 185 -61.43 -20.62 13.53
CA ILE A 185 -62.46 -21.04 14.49
C ILE A 185 -63.78 -20.32 14.21
N LEU A 186 -63.74 -19.01 13.98
CA LEU A 186 -64.93 -18.21 13.67
C LEU A 186 -65.62 -18.67 12.38
N VAL A 187 -64.85 -18.90 11.32
CA VAL A 187 -65.38 -19.42 10.04
C VAL A 187 -66.00 -20.80 10.22
N LEU A 188 -65.33 -21.70 10.94
CA LEU A 188 -65.86 -23.05 11.23
C LEU A 188 -67.17 -22.99 12.02
N SER A 189 -67.24 -22.08 13.01
CA SER A 189 -68.45 -21.87 13.81
C SER A 189 -69.61 -21.34 12.98
N ILE A 190 -69.37 -20.44 12.02
CA ILE A 190 -70.40 -19.93 11.10
C ILE A 190 -70.90 -21.05 10.18
N ILE A 191 -69.98 -21.83 9.60
CA ILE A 191 -70.34 -22.96 8.72
C ILE A 191 -71.19 -23.98 9.49
N LEU A 192 -70.82 -24.31 10.72
CA LEU A 192 -71.58 -25.21 11.57
C LEU A 192 -72.97 -24.66 11.88
N ALA A 193 -73.09 -23.37 12.18
CA ALA A 193 -74.38 -22.71 12.40
C ALA A 193 -75.28 -22.76 11.15
N ILE A 194 -74.73 -22.51 9.96
CA ILE A 194 -75.45 -22.59 8.69
C ILE A 194 -75.93 -24.02 8.44
N LEU A 195 -75.07 -25.03 8.67
CA LEU A 195 -75.41 -26.43 8.46
C LEU A 195 -76.53 -26.90 9.40
N VAL A 196 -76.48 -26.51 10.68
CA VAL A 196 -77.54 -26.82 11.65
C VAL A 196 -78.83 -26.11 11.26
N PHE A 197 -78.77 -24.84 10.88
CA PHE A 197 -79.97 -24.08 10.50
C PHE A 197 -80.59 -24.57 9.18
N SER A 198 -79.78 -25.03 8.23
CA SER A 198 -80.25 -25.55 6.95
C SER A 198 -80.64 -27.03 6.98
N GLY A 199 -80.14 -27.78 7.97
CA GLY A 199 -80.44 -29.19 8.18
C GLY A 199 -81.54 -29.45 9.20
N LEU A 200 -82.05 -28.40 9.85
CA LEU A 200 -83.24 -28.43 10.71
C LEU A 200 -84.50 -28.06 9.90
#